data_AF-A0A0C3QE77-F1
#
_entry.id   AF-A0A0C3QE77-F1
#
_cell.length_a   1.000
_cell.length_b   1.000
_cell.length_c   1.000
_cell.angle_alpha   90.00
_cell.angle_beta   90.00
_cell.angle_gamma   90.00
#
_symmetry.space_group_name_H-M   'P 1'
#
loop_
_entity.id
_entity.type
_entity.pdbx_description
1 polymer ?
#
loop_
_entity_poly.entity_id
_entity_poly.type
_entity_poly.pdbx_seq_one_letter_code
_entity_poly.pdbx_strand_id
1 'polypeptide(L)'
;MRFSITTVLFAASLASAYTIAKRQTTVPALSTWFVNVTACAQTCNSNTNPAPCAAADTACECVNTNYVQLLLQCVQTSCSAEDAQAAQAVAVANCQAAGIDLNNPFPACMVTCNQNTVSSTCTDPSNGACYCNDTAWIQAVDTCYQSSCQGQDLTSAQTANAAGCRAFGVDISA
;
A
#
# COMPACT_ATOMS: atom_id res chain seq x y z
N MET A 1 24.79 -63.50 33.85
CA MET A 1 23.72 -63.78 32.86
C MET A 1 22.67 -62.68 32.96
N ARG A 2 22.35 -62.01 31.83
CA ARG A 2 21.08 -61.33 31.47
C ARG A 2 20.58 -60.20 32.40
N PHE A 3 20.63 -58.90 32.05
CA PHE A 3 19.91 -58.07 31.04
C PHE A 3 18.73 -57.24 31.64
N SER A 4 18.66 -55.97 31.18
CA SER A 4 17.53 -54.99 31.18
C SER A 4 17.34 -54.12 32.44
N ILE A 5 17.81 -52.85 32.48
CA ILE A 5 17.39 -51.59 31.82
C ILE A 5 16.03 -51.07 32.31
N THR A 6 16.01 -49.94 33.05
CA THR A 6 15.25 -48.73 32.64
C THR A 6 15.80 -47.48 33.33
N THR A 7 16.62 -46.74 32.60
CA THR A 7 16.94 -45.33 32.86
C THR A 7 15.79 -44.45 32.38
N VAL A 8 15.20 -43.64 33.26
CA VAL A 8 14.39 -42.49 32.83
C VAL A 8 15.20 -41.24 33.12
N LEU A 9 15.91 -40.79 32.08
CA LEU A 9 16.52 -39.47 31.98
C LEU A 9 15.38 -38.44 31.88
N PHE A 10 15.20 -37.63 32.92
CA PHE A 10 14.45 -36.39 32.78
C PHE A 10 15.32 -35.42 31.99
N ALA A 11 14.99 -35.29 30.71
CA ALA A 11 15.58 -34.33 29.80
C ALA A 11 15.36 -32.91 30.34
N ALA A 12 16.47 -32.21 30.57
CA ALA A 12 16.50 -30.76 30.72
C ALA A 12 16.00 -30.14 29.40
N SER A 13 14.74 -29.72 29.38
CA SER A 13 14.25 -28.78 28.38
C SER A 13 14.64 -27.38 28.85
N LEU A 14 15.83 -26.95 28.45
CA LEU A 14 16.16 -25.53 28.36
C LEU A 14 15.19 -24.96 27.31
N ALA A 15 14.04 -24.47 27.78
CA ALA A 15 13.24 -23.54 27.00
C ALA A 15 14.12 -22.29 26.82
N SER A 16 14.81 -22.22 25.68
CA SER A 16 15.39 -20.99 25.18
C SER A 16 14.24 -20.04 24.94
N ALA A 17 13.85 -19.31 25.99
CA ALA A 17 13.01 -18.15 25.90
C ALA A 17 13.80 -17.10 25.12
N TYR A 18 13.69 -17.17 23.80
CA TYR A 18 13.93 -16.00 22.97
C TYR A 18 12.84 -15.00 23.33
N THR A 19 13.07 -14.22 24.38
CA THR A 19 12.44 -12.92 24.49
C THR A 19 13.00 -12.13 23.31
N ILE A 20 12.30 -12.19 22.18
CA ILE A 20 12.41 -11.20 21.12
C ILE A 20 11.97 -9.91 21.79
N ALA A 21 12.93 -9.18 22.36
CA ALA A 21 12.74 -7.81 22.75
C ALA A 21 12.22 -7.12 21.49
N LYS A 22 10.94 -6.71 21.51
CA LYS A 22 10.39 -5.78 20.54
C LYS A 22 11.25 -4.53 20.65
N ARG A 23 12.29 -4.43 19.81
CA ARG A 23 12.95 -3.16 19.53
C ARG A 23 11.91 -2.30 18.84
N GLN A 24 11.18 -1.52 19.65
CA GLN A 24 10.68 -0.22 19.25
C GLN A 24 11.90 0.65 18.93
N THR A 25 12.45 0.46 17.74
CA THR A 25 13.09 1.54 17.00
C THR A 25 12.03 2.02 16.03
N THR A 26 11.87 3.33 15.93
CA THR A 26 11.05 4.04 14.95
C THR A 26 11.53 3.74 13.53
N VAL A 27 11.37 2.50 13.10
CA VAL A 27 11.35 2.14 11.68
C VAL A 27 9.98 2.65 11.21
N PRO A 28 9.90 3.50 10.17
CA PRO A 28 8.62 3.77 9.53
C PRO A 28 7.95 2.43 9.27
N ALA A 29 6.65 2.32 9.55
CA ALA A 29 5.94 1.06 9.38
C ALA A 29 6.28 0.51 7.98
N LEU A 30 7.00 -0.62 7.94
CA LEU A 30 7.48 -1.20 6.70
C LEU A 30 6.26 -1.72 5.95
N SER A 31 6.05 -1.22 4.74
CA SER A 31 5.06 -1.74 3.80
C SER A 31 5.03 -3.27 3.83
N THR A 32 3.88 -3.84 4.17
CA THR A 32 3.72 -5.29 4.40
C THR A 32 3.29 -6.06 3.16
N TRP A 33 2.91 -5.35 2.09
CA TRP A 33 2.34 -5.94 0.89
C TRP A 33 3.39 -6.41 -0.12
N PHE A 34 4.63 -5.94 0.02
CA PHE A 34 5.76 -6.29 -0.85
C PHE A 34 6.52 -7.54 -0.38
N VAL A 35 5.80 -8.52 0.17
CA VAL A 35 6.33 -9.83 0.56
C VAL A 35 6.44 -10.72 -0.67
N ASN A 36 7.53 -11.48 -0.81
CA ASN A 36 7.86 -12.32 -1.98
C ASN A 36 8.58 -11.62 -3.15
N VAL A 37 9.24 -10.49 -2.93
CA VAL A 37 10.21 -9.92 -3.90
C VAL A 37 11.64 -10.32 -3.57
N THR A 38 12.57 -10.02 -4.47
CA THR A 38 14.00 -10.26 -4.27
C THR A 38 14.55 -9.42 -3.10
N ALA A 39 15.65 -9.87 -2.48
CA ALA A 39 16.24 -9.18 -1.33
C ALA A 39 16.61 -7.71 -1.64
N CYS A 40 16.98 -7.42 -2.90
CA CYS A 40 17.24 -6.05 -3.33
C CYS A 40 15.98 -5.18 -3.23
N ALA A 41 14.87 -5.64 -3.82
CA ALA A 41 13.62 -4.89 -3.82
C ALA A 41 13.00 -4.77 -2.41
N GLN A 42 13.20 -5.76 -1.53
CA GLN A 42 12.83 -5.66 -0.10
C GLN A 42 13.60 -4.55 0.62
N THR A 43 14.88 -4.38 0.30
CA THR A 43 15.72 -3.31 0.87
C THR A 43 15.22 -1.94 0.41
N CYS A 44 14.89 -1.79 -0.87
CA CYS A 44 14.28 -0.57 -1.40
C CYS A 44 12.96 -0.24 -0.72
N ASN A 45 12.07 -1.23 -0.59
CA ASN A 45 10.81 -1.06 0.11
C ASN A 45 11.03 -0.61 1.56
N SER A 46 11.98 -1.23 2.25
CA SER A 46 12.26 -0.93 3.66
C SER A 46 12.82 0.47 3.91
N ASN A 47 13.44 1.06 2.89
CA ASN A 47 14.01 2.40 2.95
C ASN A 47 13.07 3.47 2.37
N THR A 48 11.91 3.09 1.85
CA THR A 48 10.95 4.02 1.25
C THR A 48 9.79 4.24 2.22
N ASN A 49 9.53 5.50 2.57
CA ASN A 49 8.48 5.84 3.53
C ASN A 49 7.10 5.87 2.84
N PRO A 50 6.13 5.01 3.23
CA PRO A 50 4.79 5.01 2.64
C PRO A 50 3.87 6.10 3.19
N ALA A 51 4.29 6.84 4.22
CA ALA A 51 3.49 7.89 4.83
C ALA A 51 2.97 8.89 3.77
N PRO A 52 1.72 9.36 3.89
CA PRO A 52 0.81 9.19 5.04
C PRO A 52 0.03 7.87 5.07
N CYS A 53 0.21 6.97 4.10
CA CYS A 53 -0.43 5.66 4.11
C CYS A 53 0.05 4.82 5.29
N ALA A 54 -0.88 4.05 5.87
CA ALA A 54 -0.52 2.99 6.81
C ALA A 54 0.16 1.84 6.06
N ALA A 55 1.14 1.19 6.68
CA ALA A 55 1.91 0.09 6.05
C ALA A 55 1.13 -1.18 5.67
N ALA A 56 -0.13 -1.26 6.11
CA ALA A 56 -1.05 -2.33 5.78
C ALA A 56 -2.10 -1.89 4.73
N ASP A 57 -2.06 -0.63 4.30
CA ASP A 57 -3.02 -0.04 3.38
C ASP A 57 -2.45 -0.06 1.95
N THR A 58 -2.41 -1.25 1.37
CA THR A 58 -1.87 -1.49 0.03
C THR A 58 -2.51 -0.59 -1.01
N ALA A 59 -3.83 -0.36 -0.96
CA ALA A 59 -4.52 0.49 -1.92
C ALA A 59 -3.99 1.94 -1.86
N CYS A 60 -3.84 2.50 -0.64
CA CYS A 60 -3.26 3.82 -0.44
C CYS A 60 -1.82 3.88 -0.96
N GLU A 61 -0.99 2.90 -0.59
CA GLU A 61 0.41 2.86 -1.02
C GLU A 61 0.54 2.79 -2.55
N CYS A 62 -0.33 2.03 -3.23
CA CYS A 62 -0.35 1.91 -4.69
C CYS A 62 -0.71 3.21 -5.43
N VAL A 63 -1.42 4.13 -4.78
CA VAL A 63 -1.79 5.44 -5.37
C VAL A 63 -0.99 6.61 -4.78
N ASN A 64 -0.15 6.36 -3.78
CA ASN A 64 0.80 7.33 -3.25
C ASN A 64 1.97 7.50 -4.23
N THR A 65 1.83 8.48 -5.12
CA THR A 65 2.79 8.74 -6.21
C THR A 65 4.22 8.97 -5.71
N ASN A 66 4.40 9.66 -4.59
CA ASN A 66 5.71 9.90 -4.00
C ASN A 66 6.38 8.60 -3.55
N TYR A 67 5.65 7.76 -2.82
CA TYR A 67 6.15 6.46 -2.37
C TYR A 67 6.48 5.53 -3.56
N VAL A 68 5.55 5.40 -4.52
CA VAL A 68 5.76 4.54 -5.71
C VAL A 68 6.97 5.00 -6.54
N GLN A 69 7.14 6.32 -6.74
CA GLN A 69 8.27 6.85 -7.50
C GLN A 69 9.62 6.60 -6.81
N LEU A 70 9.71 6.83 -5.50
CA LEU A 70 10.95 6.60 -4.75
C LEU A 70 11.31 5.11 -4.68
N LEU A 71 10.31 4.24 -4.50
CA LEU A 71 10.51 2.79 -4.52
C LEU A 71 11.00 2.34 -5.89
N LEU A 72 10.34 2.77 -6.96
CA LEU A 72 10.72 2.44 -8.34
C LEU A 72 12.14 2.92 -8.66
N GLN A 73 12.48 4.16 -8.28
CA GLN A 73 13.81 4.72 -8.47
C GLN A 73 14.87 3.88 -7.75
N CYS A 74 14.62 3.46 -6.51
CA CYS A 74 15.54 2.60 -5.78
C CYS A 74 15.72 1.25 -6.48
N VAL A 75 14.63 0.60 -6.87
CA VAL A 75 14.67 -0.72 -7.55
C VAL A 75 15.43 -0.63 -8.87
N GLN A 76 15.17 0.40 -9.68
CA GLN A 76 15.83 0.57 -10.98
C GLN A 76 17.33 0.88 -10.86
N THR A 77 17.75 1.54 -9.79
CA THR A 77 19.16 1.95 -9.61
C THR A 77 20.00 0.95 -8.83
N SER A 78 19.37 0.14 -7.97
CA SER A 78 20.06 -0.72 -7.02
C SER A 78 19.92 -2.21 -7.34
N CYS A 79 18.93 -2.61 -8.12
CA CYS A 79 18.65 -4.02 -8.43
C CYS A 79 19.06 -4.40 -9.85
N SER A 80 19.25 -5.70 -10.09
CA SER A 80 19.38 -6.21 -11.46
C SER A 80 18.08 -6.01 -12.26
N ALA A 81 18.17 -6.13 -13.57
CA ALA A 81 17.00 -6.03 -14.45
C ALA A 81 15.97 -7.14 -14.13
N GLU A 82 16.44 -8.34 -13.83
CA GLU A 82 15.61 -9.49 -13.46
C GLU A 82 14.88 -9.24 -12.13
N ASP A 83 15.60 -8.71 -11.13
CA ASP A 83 15.03 -8.36 -9.84
C ASP A 83 13.99 -7.23 -9.97
N ALA A 84 14.28 -6.23 -10.80
CA ALA A 84 13.36 -5.13 -11.08
C ALA A 84 12.07 -5.61 -11.75
N GLN A 85 12.17 -6.54 -12.72
CA GLN A 85 11.00 -7.14 -13.37
C GLN A 85 10.17 -7.97 -12.38
N ALA A 86 10.81 -8.78 -11.54
CA ALA A 86 10.13 -9.56 -10.51
C ALA A 86 9.41 -8.65 -9.50
N ALA A 87 10.09 -7.58 -9.06
CA ALA A 87 9.52 -6.57 -8.17
C ALA A 87 8.29 -5.87 -8.79
N GLN A 88 8.36 -5.50 -10.07
CA GLN A 88 7.23 -4.91 -10.79
C GLN A 88 6.04 -5.87 -10.89
N ALA A 89 6.27 -7.15 -11.20
CA ALA A 89 5.20 -8.14 -11.28
C ALA A 89 4.48 -8.33 -9.94
N VAL A 90 5.23 -8.38 -8.84
CA VAL A 90 4.66 -8.42 -7.49
C VAL A 90 3.94 -7.11 -7.15
N ALA A 91 4.47 -5.97 -7.59
CA ALA A 91 3.83 -4.67 -7.39
C ALA A 91 2.42 -4.65 -8.01
N VAL A 92 2.35 -5.00 -9.29
CA VAL A 92 1.10 -5.07 -10.07
C VAL A 92 0.11 -6.04 -9.44
N ALA A 93 0.55 -7.25 -9.10
CA ALA A 93 -0.33 -8.27 -8.53
C ALA A 93 -0.97 -7.86 -7.20
N ASN A 94 -0.19 -7.23 -6.30
CA ASN A 94 -0.71 -6.79 -5.01
C ASN A 94 -1.60 -5.56 -5.13
N CYS A 95 -1.25 -4.58 -5.96
CA CYS A 95 -2.13 -3.44 -6.22
C CYS A 95 -3.46 -3.90 -6.81
N GLN A 96 -3.42 -4.84 -7.77
CA GLN A 96 -4.62 -5.40 -8.36
C GLN A 96 -5.48 -6.15 -7.34
N ALA A 97 -4.87 -6.92 -6.43
CA ALA A 97 -5.57 -7.56 -5.32
C ALA A 97 -6.20 -6.55 -4.35
N ALA A 98 -5.63 -5.35 -4.24
CA ALA A 98 -6.18 -4.23 -3.49
C ALA A 98 -7.20 -3.37 -4.29
N GLY A 99 -7.57 -3.79 -5.50
CA GLY A 99 -8.55 -3.10 -6.35
C GLY A 99 -8.00 -1.95 -7.20
N ILE A 100 -6.68 -1.77 -7.21
CA ILE A 100 -5.96 -0.72 -7.95
C ILE A 100 -5.20 -1.34 -9.14
N ASP A 101 -5.50 -0.91 -10.36
CA ASP A 101 -4.63 -1.19 -11.50
C ASP A 101 -3.44 -0.22 -11.45
N LEU A 102 -2.24 -0.70 -11.11
CA LEU A 102 -1.07 0.17 -10.99
C LEU A 102 -0.70 0.88 -12.31
N ASN A 103 -1.10 0.35 -13.47
CA ASN A 103 -0.87 1.00 -14.77
C ASN A 103 -1.95 2.04 -15.11
N ASN A 104 -3.12 1.93 -14.49
CA ASN A 104 -4.24 2.86 -14.65
C ASN A 104 -4.99 3.03 -13.32
N PRO A 105 -4.34 3.63 -12.30
CA PRO A 105 -4.88 3.63 -10.94
C PRO A 105 -6.15 4.47 -10.81
N PHE A 106 -6.35 5.40 -11.75
CA PHE A 106 -7.51 6.27 -11.83
C PHE A 106 -8.20 6.08 -13.18
N PRO A 107 -9.34 5.36 -13.24
CA PRO A 107 -10.08 5.17 -14.48
C PRO A 107 -10.44 6.50 -15.15
N ALA A 108 -10.51 6.54 -16.49
CA ALA A 108 -10.74 7.79 -17.24
C ALA A 108 -12.04 8.52 -16.85
N CYS A 109 -13.09 7.77 -16.49
CA CYS A 109 -14.35 8.32 -15.99
C CYS A 109 -14.16 9.08 -14.67
N MET A 110 -13.34 8.56 -13.74
CA MET A 110 -12.99 9.19 -12.48
C MET A 110 -12.22 10.49 -12.72
N VAL A 111 -11.22 10.45 -13.59
CA VAL A 111 -10.42 11.64 -13.94
C VAL A 111 -11.30 12.75 -14.50
N THR A 112 -12.24 12.40 -15.39
CA THR A 112 -13.19 13.34 -15.98
C THR A 112 -14.12 13.95 -14.93
N CYS A 113 -14.64 13.13 -14.01
CA CYS A 113 -15.47 13.61 -12.90
C CYS A 113 -14.71 14.57 -11.98
N ASN A 114 -13.45 14.27 -11.65
CA ASN A 114 -12.64 15.14 -10.79
C ASN A 114 -12.33 16.49 -11.46
N GLN A 115 -12.06 16.49 -12.76
CA GLN A 115 -11.77 17.71 -13.52
C GLN A 115 -12.99 18.62 -13.69
N ASN A 116 -14.19 18.03 -13.81
CA ASN A 116 -15.42 18.78 -14.02
C ASN A 116 -16.10 19.23 -12.72
N THR A 117 -15.66 18.72 -11.57
CA THR A 117 -16.24 19.06 -10.27
C THR A 117 -15.42 20.16 -9.61
N VAL A 118 -16.06 21.31 -9.40
CA VAL A 118 -15.42 22.49 -8.81
C VAL A 118 -15.63 22.47 -7.30
N SER A 119 -14.54 22.56 -6.52
CA SER A 119 -14.63 22.80 -5.09
C SER A 119 -14.90 24.28 -4.83
N SER A 120 -15.76 24.56 -3.84
CA SER A 120 -16.03 25.94 -3.42
C SER A 120 -15.01 26.48 -2.42
N THR A 121 -14.20 25.60 -1.82
CA THR A 121 -13.24 25.93 -0.76
C THR A 121 -11.78 25.71 -1.16
N CYS A 122 -11.52 24.86 -2.15
CA CYS A 122 -10.17 24.50 -2.58
C CYS A 122 -9.84 25.15 -3.93
N THR A 123 -8.96 26.13 -3.91
CA THR A 123 -8.57 26.91 -5.10
C THR A 123 -7.30 26.40 -5.78
N ASP A 124 -6.44 25.70 -5.05
CA ASP A 124 -5.22 25.09 -5.59
C ASP A 124 -5.52 23.65 -6.05
N PRO A 125 -5.49 23.36 -7.36
CA PRO A 125 -5.79 22.04 -7.90
C PRO A 125 -4.79 20.94 -7.47
N SER A 126 -3.63 21.31 -6.92
CA SER A 126 -2.64 20.35 -6.42
C SER A 126 -2.84 19.97 -4.94
N ASN A 127 -3.70 20.70 -4.22
CA ASN A 127 -3.94 20.46 -2.81
C ASN A 127 -4.98 19.35 -2.58
N GLY A 128 -4.59 18.11 -2.86
CA GLY A 128 -5.46 16.94 -2.71
C GLY A 128 -6.06 16.80 -1.30
N ALA A 129 -5.31 17.14 -0.25
CA ALA A 129 -5.82 17.13 1.12
C ALA A 129 -6.99 18.11 1.33
N CYS A 130 -6.97 19.29 0.69
CA CYS A 130 -8.09 20.22 0.74
C CYS A 130 -9.34 19.59 0.10
N TYR A 131 -9.22 19.08 -1.13
CA TYR A 131 -10.34 18.47 -1.85
C TYR A 131 -10.93 17.29 -1.08
N CYS A 132 -10.08 16.46 -0.48
CA CYS A 132 -10.51 15.34 0.33
C CYS A 132 -11.21 15.74 1.64
N ASN A 133 -10.98 16.95 2.16
CA ASN A 133 -11.73 17.49 3.30
C ASN A 133 -13.02 18.23 2.88
N ASP A 134 -13.17 18.60 1.61
CA ASP A 134 -14.39 19.21 1.09
C ASP A 134 -15.44 18.13 0.84
N THR A 135 -16.24 17.85 1.87
CA THR A 135 -17.32 16.85 1.81
C THR A 135 -18.34 17.10 0.69
N ALA A 136 -18.59 18.36 0.32
CA ALA A 136 -19.52 18.69 -0.77
C ALA A 136 -18.91 18.32 -2.13
N TRP A 137 -17.61 18.59 -2.31
CA TRP A 137 -16.88 18.14 -3.50
C TRP A 137 -16.82 16.61 -3.57
N ILE A 138 -16.51 15.92 -2.47
CA ILE A 138 -16.49 14.45 -2.40
C ILE A 138 -17.83 13.84 -2.81
N GLN A 139 -18.94 14.35 -2.26
CA GLN A 139 -20.28 13.88 -2.64
C GLN A 139 -20.59 14.13 -4.12
N ALA A 140 -20.16 15.26 -4.67
CA ALA A 140 -20.37 15.60 -6.07
C ALA A 140 -19.56 14.70 -7.01
N VAL A 141 -18.28 14.44 -6.72
CA VAL A 141 -17.48 13.50 -7.54
C VAL A 141 -18.00 12.06 -7.42
N ASP A 142 -18.41 11.62 -6.24
CA ASP A 142 -18.98 10.27 -6.06
C ASP A 142 -20.29 10.11 -6.84
N THR A 143 -21.14 11.14 -6.84
CA THR A 143 -22.36 11.16 -7.67
C THR A 143 -22.00 11.07 -9.16
N CYS A 144 -20.96 11.80 -9.60
CA CYS A 144 -20.48 11.72 -10.98
C CYS A 144 -19.90 10.34 -11.32
N TYR A 145 -19.19 9.69 -10.39
CA TYR A 145 -18.69 8.33 -10.60
C TYR A 145 -19.85 7.36 -10.82
N GLN A 146 -20.90 7.43 -9.99
CA GLN A 146 -22.08 6.58 -10.11
C GLN A 146 -22.80 6.73 -11.46
N SER A 147 -22.75 7.90 -12.08
CA SER A 147 -23.36 8.13 -13.40
C SER A 147 -22.44 7.86 -14.59
N SER A 148 -21.12 7.98 -14.41
CA SER A 148 -20.15 8.04 -15.53
C SER A 148 -19.22 6.83 -15.60
N CYS A 149 -19.00 6.15 -14.48
CA CYS A 149 -18.22 4.92 -14.40
C CYS A 149 -19.17 3.70 -14.39
N GLN A 150 -18.73 2.56 -14.93
CA GLN A 150 -19.53 1.34 -15.00
C GLN A 150 -18.72 0.12 -14.58
N GLY A 151 -19.40 -0.88 -14.01
CA GLY A 151 -18.79 -2.17 -13.67
C GLY A 151 -17.53 -2.01 -12.81
N GLN A 152 -16.43 -2.59 -13.28
CA GLN A 152 -15.14 -2.54 -12.59
C GLN A 152 -14.61 -1.11 -12.44
N ASP A 153 -14.85 -0.22 -13.43
CA ASP A 153 -14.36 1.16 -13.38
C ASP A 153 -15.00 1.94 -12.23
N LEU A 154 -16.27 1.69 -11.91
CA LEU A 154 -16.93 2.33 -10.77
C LEU A 154 -16.30 1.86 -9.45
N THR A 155 -16.08 0.55 -9.32
CA THR A 155 -15.46 -0.03 -8.12
C THR A 155 -14.03 0.48 -7.93
N SER A 156 -13.25 0.51 -9.01
CA SER A 156 -11.88 1.04 -9.00
C SER A 156 -11.86 2.56 -8.76
N ALA A 157 -12.79 3.34 -9.31
CA ALA A 157 -12.90 4.77 -9.05
C ALA A 157 -13.14 5.06 -7.57
N GLN A 158 -14.10 4.37 -6.94
CA GLN A 158 -14.39 4.55 -5.51
C GLN A 158 -13.22 4.11 -4.63
N THR A 159 -12.60 2.97 -4.94
CA THR A 159 -11.44 2.45 -4.22
C THR A 159 -10.25 3.40 -4.33
N ALA A 160 -9.95 3.86 -5.55
CA ALA A 160 -8.85 4.77 -5.83
C ALA A 160 -9.09 6.18 -5.28
N ASN A 161 -10.33 6.67 -5.24
CA ASN A 161 -10.66 7.96 -4.62
C ASN A 161 -10.36 7.91 -3.11
N ALA A 162 -10.89 6.90 -2.41
CA ALA A 162 -10.65 6.74 -0.98
C ALA A 162 -9.17 6.53 -0.66
N ALA A 163 -8.49 5.66 -1.42
CA ALA A 163 -7.06 5.43 -1.29
C ALA A 163 -6.23 6.69 -1.57
N GLY A 164 -6.60 7.47 -2.61
CA GLY A 164 -5.95 8.70 -2.99
C GLY A 164 -6.03 9.74 -1.89
N CYS A 165 -7.21 9.90 -1.26
CA CYS A 165 -7.35 10.78 -0.12
C CYS A 165 -6.49 10.35 1.07
N ARG A 166 -6.41 9.05 1.36
CA ARG A 166 -5.51 8.55 2.41
C ARG A 166 -4.04 8.81 2.07
N ALA A 167 -3.66 8.81 0.79
CA ALA A 167 -2.32 9.20 0.34
C ALA A 167 -2.04 10.70 0.51
N PHE A 168 -3.08 11.53 0.69
CA PHE A 168 -2.98 12.91 1.16
C PHE A 168 -3.17 13.07 2.68
N GLY A 169 -3.30 11.97 3.42
CA GLY A 169 -3.48 11.96 4.87
C GLY A 169 -4.91 12.24 5.34
N VAL A 170 -5.89 12.11 4.44
CA VAL A 170 -7.31 12.32 4.75
C VAL A 170 -8.08 11.01 4.57
N ASP A 171 -8.78 10.57 5.59
CA ASP A 171 -9.67 9.42 5.48
C ASP A 171 -11.09 9.89 5.17
N ILE A 172 -11.58 9.53 3.97
CA ILE A 172 -12.94 9.85 3.50
C ILE A 172 -13.87 8.63 3.58
N SER A 173 -13.43 7.53 4.20
CA SER A 173 -14.28 6.36 4.35
C SER A 173 -15.56 6.75 5.12
N ALA A 174 -16.69 6.62 4.41
CA ALA A 174 -18.05 6.74 4.94
C ALA A 174 -18.53 5.37 5.46
#